data_AF-K5UWQ0-F1
#
_entry.id   AF-K5UWQ0-F1
#
_cell.length_a   1.000
_cell.length_b   1.000
_cell.length_c   1.000
_cell.angle_alpha   90.00
_cell.angle_beta   90.00
_cell.angle_gamma   90.00
#
_symmetry.space_group_name_H-M   'P 1'
#
loop_
_entity.id
_entity.type
_entity.pdbx_description
1 polymer ?
#
loop_
_entity_poly.entity_id
_entity_poly.type
_entity_poly.pdbx_seq_one_letter_code
_entity_poly.pdbx_strand_id
1 'polypeptide(L)'
;MDVIPASPSKYAARHQRSSCTPTSAACEAALKLLKAYANSPQSLLHALPNYGLSDLPGLGNPHTNNDDDCEPEMAHFSRRVREAKNCWELLREGFVKRDSPGVDGMSSNYRRSKRGRHNDWSDEEDESFMVPAPVDQQAWPVLEWLLKMFEKDEAAVAARGQPRFSPLLLSQIPPSRSASGSRWEVEAPLDVAFYSLQQRGRYVLGIRLLALLVNLTATVFVDLPMITNAVCARTLGLTEKQLEILFSLLPVSQTANHFKVSLCKLCLADTLAGSRRARPKPQARIGPRPTPRQRGANAKAGADESATSGTNAEPETMRRTFFTPPTADILELLRGPSSSRASSADITCQLKFQLVSAFAGLQDQLDSDEQDPAWREARESGELAKAVDAAFAYAQSPGELTLVQNLKYTLEVAEIYR
;
A
#
# COMPACT_ATOMS: atom_id res chain seq x y z
N MET A 1 -27.69 -35.12 63.12
CA MET A 1 -27.01 -34.07 62.33
C MET A 1 -27.45 -34.29 60.90
N ASP A 2 -28.46 -33.55 60.46
CA ASP A 2 -29.11 -33.77 59.17
C ASP A 2 -28.47 -32.90 58.09
N VAL A 3 -28.00 -33.55 57.03
CA VAL A 3 -27.38 -32.91 55.86
C VAL A 3 -28.50 -32.47 54.92
N ILE A 4 -28.70 -31.15 54.80
CA ILE A 4 -29.66 -30.56 53.87
C ILE A 4 -29.09 -30.64 52.44
N PRO A 5 -29.78 -31.29 51.47
CA PRO A 5 -29.32 -31.32 50.09
C PRO A 5 -29.55 -29.94 49.44
N ALA A 6 -28.47 -29.24 49.11
CA ALA A 6 -28.52 -28.00 48.36
C ALA A 6 -29.03 -28.26 46.93
N SER A 7 -30.08 -27.56 46.53
CA SER A 7 -30.77 -27.73 45.25
C SER A 7 -29.89 -27.26 44.06
N PRO A 8 -29.63 -28.09 43.02
CA PRO A 8 -28.71 -27.78 41.93
C PRO A 8 -29.27 -26.82 40.85
N SER A 9 -30.42 -26.20 41.08
CA SER A 9 -31.17 -25.45 40.07
C SER A 9 -30.62 -24.05 39.70
N LYS A 10 -29.59 -23.53 40.40
CA LYS A 10 -29.07 -22.17 40.14
C LYS A 10 -27.90 -22.09 39.15
N TYR A 11 -27.28 -23.22 38.80
CA TYR A 11 -26.14 -23.22 37.86
C TYR A 11 -26.56 -23.27 36.38
N ALA A 12 -27.73 -23.80 36.06
CA ALA A 12 -28.20 -23.90 34.67
C ALA A 12 -28.65 -22.55 34.06
N ALA A 13 -29.10 -21.59 34.88
CA ALA A 13 -29.62 -20.31 34.39
C ALA A 13 -28.54 -19.29 33.99
N ARG A 14 -27.27 -19.51 34.37
CA ARG A 14 -26.16 -18.57 34.04
C ARG A 14 -25.53 -18.81 32.66
N HIS A 15 -25.82 -19.93 32.00
CA HIS A 15 -25.17 -20.30 30.73
C HIS A 15 -25.96 -19.92 29.47
N GLN A 16 -27.13 -19.27 29.58
CA GLN A 16 -27.88 -18.78 28.41
C GLN A 16 -27.67 -17.29 28.13
N ARG A 17 -26.47 -16.76 28.40
CA ARG A 17 -26.06 -15.51 27.74
C ARG A 17 -25.70 -15.89 26.30
N SER A 18 -26.72 -15.96 25.46
CA SER A 18 -26.59 -16.08 24.02
C SER A 18 -25.62 -15.01 23.54
N SER A 19 -24.44 -15.42 23.07
CA SER A 19 -23.46 -14.55 22.45
C SER A 19 -24.14 -13.74 21.37
N CYS A 20 -24.12 -12.42 21.49
CA CYS A 20 -24.81 -11.52 20.58
C CYS A 20 -23.94 -11.27 19.34
N THR A 21 -23.41 -12.36 18.77
CA THR A 21 -22.63 -12.28 17.54
C THR A 21 -23.58 -11.95 16.39
N PRO A 22 -23.34 -10.87 15.63
CA PRO A 22 -24.21 -10.49 14.53
C PRO A 22 -24.29 -11.59 13.46
N THR A 23 -25.51 -11.89 13.02
CA THR A 23 -25.77 -12.87 11.96
C THR A 23 -25.17 -12.41 10.63
N SER A 24 -24.89 -13.35 9.72
CA SER A 24 -24.38 -12.99 8.38
C SER A 24 -25.30 -12.01 7.65
N ALA A 25 -26.62 -12.21 7.75
CA ALA A 25 -27.62 -11.32 7.17
C ALA A 25 -27.57 -9.91 7.78
N ALA A 26 -27.37 -9.80 9.10
CA ALA A 26 -27.18 -8.51 9.75
C ALA A 26 -25.89 -7.80 9.28
N CYS A 27 -24.78 -8.54 9.14
CA CYS A 27 -23.54 -8.01 8.59
C CYS A 27 -23.72 -7.52 7.14
N GLU A 28 -24.41 -8.27 6.29
CA GLU A 28 -24.71 -7.87 4.91
C GLU A 28 -25.61 -6.63 4.84
N ALA A 29 -26.64 -6.56 5.69
CA ALA A 29 -27.51 -5.39 5.78
C ALA A 29 -26.73 -4.15 6.24
N ALA A 30 -25.86 -4.30 7.24
CA ALA A 30 -24.97 -3.23 7.71
C ALA A 30 -24.01 -2.76 6.60
N LEU A 31 -23.43 -3.70 5.82
CA LEU A 31 -22.58 -3.35 4.68
C LEU A 31 -23.36 -2.63 3.56
N LYS A 32 -24.59 -3.04 3.27
CA LYS A 32 -25.47 -2.33 2.32
C LYS A 32 -25.75 -0.90 2.79
N LEU A 33 -26.03 -0.74 4.08
CA LEU A 33 -26.26 0.57 4.70
C LEU A 33 -25.01 1.46 4.60
N LEU A 34 -23.83 0.92 4.95
CA LEU A 34 -22.55 1.63 4.81
C LEU A 34 -22.26 2.04 3.36
N LYS A 35 -22.58 1.18 2.39
CA LYS A 35 -22.45 1.49 0.96
C LYS A 35 -23.44 2.58 0.53
N ALA A 36 -24.65 2.62 1.09
CA ALA A 36 -25.64 3.65 0.80
C ALA A 36 -25.23 5.03 1.33
N TYR A 37 -24.59 5.10 2.50
CA TYR A 37 -24.08 6.35 3.08
C TYR A 37 -22.75 6.84 2.47
N ALA A 38 -22.19 6.12 1.49
CA ALA A 38 -20.92 6.45 0.85
C ALA A 38 -20.91 7.77 0.03
N ASN A 39 -21.94 8.61 0.14
CA ASN A 39 -22.06 9.89 -0.57
C ASN A 39 -21.29 11.02 0.11
N SER A 40 -20.98 10.89 1.41
CA SER A 40 -20.08 11.80 2.12
C SER A 40 -18.92 11.00 2.74
N PRO A 41 -17.81 10.79 1.98
CA PRO A 41 -16.67 10.06 2.50
C PRO A 41 -16.07 10.63 3.76
N GLN A 42 -16.04 11.95 3.85
CA GLN A 42 -15.49 12.67 4.99
C GLN A 42 -16.26 12.33 6.27
N SER A 43 -17.59 12.45 6.27
CA SER A 43 -18.42 12.20 7.46
C SER A 43 -18.26 10.78 8.01
N LEU A 44 -18.13 9.77 7.13
CA LEU A 44 -17.99 8.38 7.54
C LEU A 44 -16.57 8.02 7.97
N LEU A 45 -15.55 8.47 7.24
CA LEU A 45 -14.16 8.14 7.54
C LEU A 45 -13.62 8.92 8.74
N HIS A 46 -14.19 10.09 9.07
CA HIS A 46 -13.90 10.77 10.33
C HIS A 46 -14.33 9.97 11.57
N ALA A 47 -15.32 9.08 11.43
CA ALA A 47 -15.75 8.18 12.50
C ALA A 47 -14.84 6.95 12.66
N LEU A 48 -13.99 6.66 11.68
CA LEU A 48 -12.97 5.62 11.80
C LEU A 48 -11.75 6.16 12.54
N PRO A 49 -11.01 5.27 13.22
CA PRO A 49 -9.71 5.65 13.76
C PRO A 49 -8.81 6.19 12.67
N ASN A 50 -8.24 7.35 12.93
CA ASN A 50 -7.32 8.02 12.05
C ASN A 50 -6.27 8.71 12.92
N TYR A 51 -5.09 8.93 12.36
CA TYR A 51 -4.12 9.82 12.98
C TYR A 51 -4.63 11.24 12.71
N GLY A 52 -5.43 11.78 13.63
CA GLY A 52 -5.98 13.11 13.50
C GLY A 52 -4.85 14.11 13.31
N LEU A 53 -5.11 15.24 12.63
CA LEU A 53 -4.18 16.38 12.66
C LEU A 53 -4.03 16.94 14.10
N SER A 54 -4.92 16.55 15.00
CA SER A 54 -5.02 17.01 16.38
C SER A 54 -4.34 16.10 17.41
N ASP A 55 -3.75 14.97 17.01
CA ASP A 55 -3.06 14.03 17.91
C ASP A 55 -1.65 14.52 18.31
N LEU A 56 -1.59 15.79 18.72
CA LEU A 56 -0.51 16.31 19.55
C LEU A 56 -0.65 15.71 20.97
N PRO A 57 0.45 15.27 21.58
CA PRO A 57 0.42 14.54 22.85
C PRO A 57 -0.16 15.41 23.98
N GLY A 58 -1.21 14.93 24.66
CA GLY A 58 -1.77 15.61 25.85
C GLY A 58 -3.18 15.23 26.28
N LEU A 59 -3.99 14.59 25.42
CA LEU A 59 -5.34 14.16 25.79
C LEU A 59 -5.30 12.72 26.31
N GLY A 60 -5.09 12.60 27.62
CA GLY A 60 -5.02 11.34 28.34
C GLY A 60 -6.24 10.46 28.09
N ASN A 61 -5.98 9.19 27.78
CA ASN A 61 -7.01 8.17 27.75
C ASN A 61 -7.45 7.93 29.21
N PRO A 62 -8.74 8.08 29.57
CA PRO A 62 -9.18 7.81 30.93
C PRO A 62 -8.95 6.33 31.22
N HIS A 63 -8.10 6.03 32.21
CA HIS A 63 -7.98 4.69 32.77
C HIS A 63 -9.35 4.27 33.32
N THR A 64 -10.06 3.43 32.56
CA THR A 64 -11.26 2.76 33.04
C THR A 64 -10.83 1.57 33.88
N ASN A 65 -11.06 1.65 35.18
CA ASN A 65 -10.88 0.54 36.12
C ASN A 65 -11.76 -0.65 35.70
N ASN A 66 -11.13 -1.83 35.62
CA ASN A 66 -11.73 -3.12 35.29
C ASN A 66 -12.67 -3.62 36.41
N ASP A 67 -13.96 -3.32 36.31
CA ASP A 67 -15.03 -4.09 36.98
C ASP A 67 -15.96 -4.67 35.89
N ASP A 68 -15.45 -5.60 35.08
CA ASP A 68 -16.07 -6.10 33.84
C ASP A 68 -16.41 -7.61 33.90
N ASP A 69 -17.27 -8.03 34.83
CA ASP A 69 -17.75 -9.43 34.86
C ASP A 69 -18.97 -9.68 33.94
N CYS A 70 -19.48 -8.66 33.24
CA CYS A 70 -20.70 -8.77 32.43
C CYS A 70 -20.74 -7.79 31.23
N GLU A 71 -19.62 -7.34 30.69
CA GLU A 71 -19.67 -6.44 29.54
C GLU A 71 -20.20 -7.18 28.29
N PRO A 72 -21.25 -6.68 27.61
CA PRO A 72 -21.75 -7.33 26.39
C PRO A 72 -20.66 -7.33 25.31
N GLU A 73 -20.53 -8.42 24.55
CA GLU A 73 -19.52 -8.57 23.47
C GLU A 73 -19.46 -7.36 22.52
N MET A 74 -20.60 -6.71 22.28
CA MET A 74 -20.70 -5.51 21.46
C MET A 74 -19.92 -4.31 22.05
N ALA A 75 -19.91 -4.17 23.38
CA ALA A 75 -19.11 -3.14 24.06
C ALA A 75 -17.62 -3.41 23.85
N HIS A 76 -17.20 -4.67 23.94
CA HIS A 76 -15.81 -5.06 23.68
C HIS A 76 -15.41 -4.82 22.21
N PHE A 77 -16.26 -5.15 21.22
CA PHE A 77 -15.98 -4.81 19.81
C PHE A 77 -15.90 -3.31 19.59
N SER A 78 -16.80 -2.53 20.19
CA SER A 78 -16.79 -1.07 20.10
C SER A 78 -15.52 -0.48 20.71
N ARG A 79 -15.08 -1.01 21.86
CA ARG A 79 -13.82 -0.66 22.52
C ARG A 79 -12.62 -0.98 21.62
N ARG A 80 -12.57 -2.17 21.01
CA ARG A 80 -11.51 -2.56 20.07
C ARG A 80 -11.45 -1.68 18.81
N VAL A 81 -12.61 -1.30 18.25
CA VAL A 81 -12.66 -0.35 17.13
C VAL A 81 -12.11 1.00 17.56
N ARG A 82 -12.44 1.47 18.77
CA ARG A 82 -11.90 2.72 19.33
C ARG A 82 -10.39 2.67 19.60
N GLU A 83 -9.88 1.50 19.99
CA GLU A 83 -8.46 1.27 20.29
C GLU A 83 -7.59 1.06 19.04
N ALA A 84 -8.20 0.68 17.91
CA ALA A 84 -7.49 0.54 16.66
C ALA A 84 -6.89 1.89 16.25
N LYS A 85 -5.66 1.90 15.76
CA LYS A 85 -4.94 3.15 15.42
C LYS A 85 -5.29 3.68 14.03
N ASN A 86 -5.69 2.78 13.15
CA ASN A 86 -6.01 3.08 11.76
C ASN A 86 -6.96 2.00 11.22
N CYS A 87 -7.56 2.29 10.07
CA CYS A 87 -8.50 1.38 9.43
C CYS A 87 -7.87 0.04 8.99
N TRP A 88 -6.54 -0.05 8.83
CA TRP A 88 -5.86 -1.30 8.44
C TRP A 88 -5.87 -2.34 9.55
N GLU A 89 -5.84 -1.91 10.82
CA GLU A 89 -5.95 -2.82 11.97
C GLU A 89 -7.31 -3.50 12.04
N LEU A 90 -8.37 -2.83 11.58
CA LEU A 90 -9.73 -3.39 11.49
C LEU A 90 -9.82 -4.55 10.48
N LEU A 91 -8.91 -4.59 9.52
CA LEU A 91 -8.87 -5.62 8.48
C LEU A 91 -8.10 -6.86 8.90
N ARG A 92 -7.20 -6.77 9.88
CA ARG A 92 -6.29 -7.87 10.23
C ARG A 92 -7.02 -9.11 10.72
N GLU A 93 -6.44 -10.27 10.43
CA GLU A 93 -6.91 -11.55 10.98
C GLU A 93 -6.96 -11.50 12.51
N GLY A 94 -8.06 -12.01 13.07
CA GLY A 94 -8.32 -11.97 14.51
C GLY A 94 -8.87 -10.64 15.03
N PHE A 95 -9.10 -9.63 14.17
CA PHE A 95 -9.81 -8.42 14.58
C PHE A 95 -11.24 -8.75 15.02
N VAL A 96 -11.98 -9.54 14.24
CA VAL A 96 -13.28 -10.08 14.65
C VAL A 96 -13.07 -11.54 15.09
N LYS A 97 -13.19 -11.81 16.39
CA LYS A 97 -13.25 -13.18 16.90
C LYS A 97 -14.68 -13.65 16.75
N ARG A 98 -14.95 -14.58 15.84
CA ARG A 98 -16.22 -15.29 15.83
C ARG A 98 -16.04 -16.52 16.71
N ASP A 99 -16.79 -16.57 17.80
CA ASP A 99 -16.95 -17.79 18.57
C ASP A 99 -17.63 -18.78 17.62
N SER A 100 -16.85 -19.67 17.00
CA SER A 100 -17.41 -20.77 16.24
C SER A 100 -17.92 -21.77 17.28
N PRO A 101 -19.25 -21.87 17.50
CA PRO A 101 -19.77 -22.74 18.54
C PRO A 101 -19.44 -24.19 18.16
N GLY A 102 -18.59 -24.84 18.97
CA GLY A 102 -18.31 -26.28 18.84
C GLY A 102 -16.88 -26.68 18.49
N VAL A 103 -15.91 -25.77 18.47
CA VAL A 103 -14.47 -26.13 18.31
C VAL A 103 -13.61 -25.60 19.46
N ASP A 104 -14.12 -25.63 20.68
CA ASP A 104 -13.35 -25.23 21.88
C ASP A 104 -12.25 -26.25 22.29
N GLY A 105 -11.97 -27.25 21.46
CA GLY A 105 -10.98 -28.30 21.76
C GLY A 105 -9.91 -28.53 20.71
N MET A 106 -9.98 -27.88 19.55
CA MET A 106 -8.98 -28.04 18.49
C MET A 106 -8.55 -26.66 18.00
N SER A 107 -7.55 -26.14 18.70
CA SER A 107 -6.77 -24.99 18.26
C SER A 107 -6.56 -25.02 16.74
N SER A 108 -6.80 -23.87 16.14
CA SER A 108 -6.83 -23.52 14.72
C SER A 108 -5.51 -23.84 13.97
N ASN A 109 -5.12 -25.10 13.90
CA ASN A 109 -3.91 -25.58 13.20
C ASN A 109 -4.17 -25.96 11.72
N TYR A 110 -5.37 -25.74 11.19
CA TYR A 110 -5.77 -26.22 9.85
C TYR A 110 -5.84 -25.17 8.74
N ARG A 111 -5.10 -24.05 8.84
CA ARG A 111 -4.84 -23.20 7.65
C ARG A 111 -3.44 -23.39 7.10
N ARG A 112 -3.10 -24.65 6.80
CA ARG A 112 -2.07 -25.01 5.82
C ARG A 112 -2.58 -24.74 4.40
N SER A 113 -2.93 -23.48 4.11
CA SER A 113 -3.22 -23.04 2.75
C SER A 113 -1.94 -22.53 2.08
N LYS A 114 -1.17 -23.50 1.58
CA LYS A 114 -0.49 -23.40 0.29
C LYS A 114 0.49 -22.21 0.09
N ARG A 115 1.55 -22.13 0.91
CA ARG A 115 2.84 -21.63 0.40
C ARG A 115 3.47 -22.74 -0.42
N GLY A 116 3.60 -22.52 -1.72
CA GLY A 116 4.13 -23.49 -2.66
C GLY A 116 5.58 -23.87 -2.36
N ARG A 117 5.83 -25.19 -2.41
CA ARG A 117 7.07 -25.88 -2.82
C ARG A 117 8.38 -25.07 -2.70
N HIS A 118 9.21 -25.40 -1.70
CA HIS A 118 10.61 -25.77 -1.94
C HIS A 118 11.25 -26.41 -0.69
N ASN A 119 11.91 -27.55 -0.92
CA ASN A 119 12.90 -28.27 -0.09
C ASN A 119 12.52 -28.76 1.32
N ASP A 120 12.24 -30.05 1.30
CA ASP A 120 12.48 -31.10 2.28
C ASP A 120 13.85 -30.97 3.01
N TRP A 121 13.86 -31.42 4.28
CA TRP A 121 14.99 -31.60 5.20
C TRP A 121 15.54 -30.36 5.95
N SER A 122 14.84 -29.94 7.01
CA SER A 122 15.50 -29.55 8.27
C SER A 122 14.48 -29.53 9.41
N ASP A 123 14.73 -30.42 10.35
CA ASP A 123 14.00 -30.69 11.58
C ASP A 123 14.47 -29.70 12.67
N GLU A 124 13.76 -28.59 12.86
CA GLU A 124 13.79 -27.82 14.12
C GLU A 124 12.39 -27.20 14.36
N GLU A 125 11.80 -27.53 15.50
CA GLU A 125 10.52 -27.06 16.03
C GLU A 125 10.58 -25.56 16.39
N ASP A 126 10.78 -24.69 15.39
CA ASP A 126 10.55 -23.26 15.58
C ASP A 126 9.02 -23.06 15.60
N GLU A 127 8.46 -22.82 16.79
CA GLU A 127 7.10 -22.32 16.99
C GLU A 127 7.00 -20.95 16.28
N SER A 128 6.91 -21.00 14.96
CA SER A 128 6.81 -19.85 14.09
C SER A 128 5.53 -19.14 14.47
N PHE A 129 5.65 -18.10 15.30
CA PHE A 129 4.59 -17.18 15.64
C PHE A 129 3.92 -16.76 14.32
N MET A 130 2.76 -17.38 14.03
CA MET A 130 2.07 -17.15 12.76
C MET A 130 1.70 -15.68 12.72
N VAL A 131 2.39 -14.92 11.86
CA VAL A 131 2.08 -13.52 11.61
C VAL A 131 0.65 -13.47 11.08
N PRO A 132 -0.29 -12.77 11.76
CA PRO A 132 -1.68 -12.69 11.32
C PRO A 132 -1.78 -12.16 9.89
N ALA A 133 -2.71 -12.71 9.09
CA ALA A 133 -2.90 -12.21 7.74
C ALA A 133 -3.30 -10.71 7.76
N PRO A 134 -2.79 -9.90 6.80
CA PRO A 134 -3.13 -8.48 6.73
C PRO A 134 -4.64 -8.21 6.53
N VAL A 135 -5.36 -9.15 5.91
CA VAL A 135 -6.81 -9.07 5.69
C VAL A 135 -7.45 -10.40 6.10
N ASP A 136 -8.38 -10.33 7.04
CA ASP A 136 -9.22 -11.45 7.45
C ASP A 136 -10.15 -11.89 6.31
N GLN A 137 -10.47 -13.18 6.26
CA GLN A 137 -11.37 -13.75 5.25
C GLN A 137 -12.75 -13.08 5.21
N GLN A 138 -13.19 -12.47 6.31
CA GLN A 138 -14.47 -11.79 6.42
C GLN A 138 -14.35 -10.27 6.25
N ALA A 139 -13.13 -9.73 6.23
CA ALA A 139 -12.87 -8.30 6.10
C ALA A 139 -12.83 -7.82 4.64
N TRP A 140 -12.87 -8.72 3.63
CA TRP A 140 -12.86 -8.34 2.21
C TRP A 140 -13.95 -7.32 1.81
N PRO A 141 -15.21 -7.45 2.26
CA PRO A 141 -16.24 -6.45 1.94
C PRO A 141 -15.97 -5.08 2.58
N VAL A 142 -15.32 -5.06 3.75
CA VAL A 142 -14.90 -3.83 4.44
C VAL A 142 -13.78 -3.15 3.67
N LEU A 143 -12.77 -3.91 3.21
CA LEU A 143 -11.73 -3.39 2.33
C LEU A 143 -12.32 -2.82 1.04
N GLU A 144 -13.23 -3.54 0.38
CA GLU A 144 -13.91 -3.05 -0.82
C GLU A 144 -14.64 -1.72 -0.58
N TRP A 145 -15.32 -1.60 0.56
CA TRP A 145 -15.99 -0.36 0.97
C TRP A 145 -14.97 0.76 1.22
N LEU A 146 -13.90 0.54 2.00
CA LEU A 146 -12.85 1.52 2.25
C LEU A 146 -12.24 2.06 0.95
N LEU A 147 -11.91 1.18 0.00
CA LEU A 147 -11.35 1.59 -1.30
C LEU A 147 -12.32 2.48 -2.08
N LYS A 148 -13.62 2.16 -2.08
CA LYS A 148 -14.64 3.01 -2.71
C LYS A 148 -14.72 4.39 -2.06
N MET A 149 -14.53 4.48 -0.74
CA MET A 149 -14.51 5.76 -0.04
C MET A 149 -13.30 6.61 -0.44
N PHE A 150 -12.10 6.00 -0.46
CA PHE A 150 -10.87 6.69 -0.86
C PHE A 150 -10.88 7.13 -2.34
N GLU A 151 -11.40 6.30 -3.24
CA GLU A 151 -11.55 6.66 -4.66
C GLU A 151 -12.51 7.83 -4.88
N LYS A 152 -13.63 7.86 -4.14
CA LYS A 152 -14.57 8.99 -4.19
C LYS A 152 -13.94 10.27 -3.66
N ASP A 153 -13.20 10.17 -2.56
CA ASP A 153 -12.46 11.30 -1.99
C ASP A 153 -11.40 11.83 -2.96
N GLU A 154 -10.62 10.94 -3.57
CA GLU A 154 -9.65 11.29 -4.61
C GLU A 154 -10.30 11.98 -5.81
N ALA A 155 -11.43 11.47 -6.30
CA ALA A 155 -12.17 12.10 -7.40
C ALA A 155 -12.69 13.49 -7.01
N ALA A 156 -13.15 13.67 -5.77
CA ALA A 156 -13.62 14.95 -5.25
C ALA A 156 -12.48 15.98 -5.04
N VAL A 157 -11.26 15.52 -4.80
CA VAL A 157 -10.06 16.39 -4.78
C VAL A 157 -9.66 16.78 -6.20
N ALA A 158 -9.60 15.82 -7.12
CA ALA A 158 -9.28 16.08 -8.52
C ALA A 158 -10.28 17.06 -9.18
N ALA A 159 -11.57 16.94 -8.87
CA ALA A 159 -12.60 17.86 -9.36
C ALA A 159 -12.40 19.33 -8.91
N ARG A 160 -11.60 19.58 -7.88
CA ARG A 160 -11.23 20.93 -7.40
C ARG A 160 -9.95 21.45 -8.05
N GLY A 161 -9.40 20.77 -9.06
CA GLY A 161 -8.15 21.14 -9.72
C GLY A 161 -6.89 20.79 -8.94
N GLN A 162 -7.02 20.10 -7.80
CA GLN A 162 -5.88 19.65 -7.01
C GLN A 162 -5.30 18.35 -7.59
N PRO A 163 -4.02 18.02 -7.31
CA PRO A 163 -3.46 16.73 -7.69
C PRO A 163 -4.36 15.59 -7.24
N ARG A 164 -4.47 14.55 -8.06
CA ARG A 164 -5.33 13.41 -7.78
C ARG A 164 -4.74 12.60 -6.63
N PHE A 165 -5.24 12.80 -5.41
CA PHE A 165 -4.93 11.99 -4.23
C PHE A 165 -6.10 11.99 -3.23
N SER A 166 -6.13 11.03 -2.31
CA SER A 166 -7.13 10.97 -1.22
C SER A 166 -6.55 11.47 0.11
N PRO A 167 -6.95 12.67 0.60
CA PRO A 167 -6.64 13.13 1.96
C PRO A 167 -7.09 12.13 3.04
N LEU A 168 -8.21 11.44 2.82
CA LEU A 168 -8.71 10.46 3.77
C LEU A 168 -7.84 9.21 3.82
N LEU A 169 -7.21 8.80 2.72
CA LEU A 169 -6.20 7.74 2.76
C LEU A 169 -4.92 8.21 3.46
N LEU A 170 -4.50 9.46 3.21
CA LEU A 170 -3.32 10.05 3.84
C LEU A 170 -3.43 10.10 5.37
N SER A 171 -4.63 10.33 5.93
CA SER A 171 -4.87 10.34 7.38
C SER A 171 -4.76 8.95 8.03
N GLN A 172 -4.80 7.88 7.22
CA GLN A 172 -4.64 6.49 7.67
C GLN A 172 -3.18 6.03 7.70
N ILE A 173 -2.25 6.86 7.22
CA ILE A 173 -0.81 6.61 7.28
C ILE A 173 -0.28 7.41 8.47
N PRO A 174 0.51 6.85 9.40
CA PRO A 174 1.05 7.61 10.54
C PRO A 174 1.82 8.88 10.09
N PRO A 175 1.68 10.02 10.81
CA PRO A 175 2.50 11.20 10.54
C PRO A 175 3.97 10.87 10.82
N SER A 176 4.87 11.60 10.17
CA SER A 176 6.30 11.47 10.51
C SER A 176 6.54 11.86 11.96
N ARG A 177 7.48 11.17 12.62
CA ARG A 177 7.93 11.53 13.97
C ARG A 177 8.55 12.92 14.03
N SER A 178 9.03 13.43 12.89
CA SER A 178 9.44 14.82 12.73
C SER A 178 8.24 15.65 12.30
N ALA A 179 7.97 16.76 12.97
CA ALA A 179 6.83 17.65 12.69
C ALA A 179 6.76 18.16 11.24
N SER A 180 7.87 18.11 10.50
CA SER A 180 7.98 18.54 9.10
C SER A 180 8.29 17.40 8.12
N GLY A 181 8.32 16.13 8.57
CA GLY A 181 8.72 15.01 7.73
C GLY A 181 7.58 14.45 6.87
N SER A 182 7.92 13.98 5.67
CA SER A 182 7.02 13.16 4.85
C SER A 182 6.57 11.90 5.59
N ARG A 183 5.31 11.49 5.38
CA ARG A 183 4.78 10.24 5.94
C ARG A 183 5.48 9.07 5.26
N TRP A 184 6.02 8.17 6.08
CA TRP A 184 6.87 7.07 5.62
C TRP A 184 6.35 5.70 6.09
N GLU A 185 5.43 5.60 7.04
CA GLU A 185 4.94 4.30 7.53
C GLU A 185 3.81 3.72 6.63
N VAL A 186 4.15 3.33 5.40
CA VAL A 186 3.22 2.79 4.39
C VAL A 186 3.13 1.25 4.37
N GLU A 187 3.79 0.58 5.31
CA GLU A 187 3.90 -0.89 5.31
C GLU A 187 2.53 -1.57 5.42
N ALA A 188 1.65 -1.11 6.32
CA ALA A 188 0.34 -1.71 6.52
C ALA A 188 -0.55 -1.69 5.25
N PRO A 189 -0.77 -0.55 4.57
CA PRO A 189 -1.54 -0.57 3.32
C PRO A 189 -0.84 -1.34 2.19
N LEU A 190 0.50 -1.34 2.14
CA LEU A 190 1.24 -2.15 1.16
C LEU A 190 1.08 -3.66 1.43
N ASP A 191 1.10 -4.09 2.69
CA ASP A 191 0.86 -5.48 3.07
C ASP A 191 -0.55 -5.92 2.65
N VAL A 192 -1.57 -5.09 2.87
CA VAL A 192 -2.93 -5.33 2.40
C VAL A 192 -2.98 -5.44 0.86
N ALA A 193 -2.31 -4.52 0.14
CA ALA A 193 -2.31 -4.51 -1.32
C ALA A 193 -1.65 -5.76 -1.90
N PHE A 194 -0.45 -6.10 -1.45
CA PHE A 194 0.29 -7.26 -1.95
C PHE A 194 -0.29 -8.59 -1.48
N TYR A 195 -0.85 -8.65 -0.28
CA TYR A 195 -1.64 -9.80 0.15
C TYR A 195 -2.83 -10.01 -0.78
N SER A 196 -3.58 -8.95 -1.12
CA SER A 196 -4.71 -9.01 -2.05
C SER A 196 -4.31 -9.49 -3.45
N LEU A 197 -3.14 -9.07 -3.96
CA LEU A 197 -2.57 -9.53 -5.23
C LEU A 197 -2.28 -11.05 -5.24
N GLN A 198 -1.93 -11.61 -4.08
CA GLN A 198 -1.65 -13.03 -3.93
C GLN A 198 -2.91 -13.88 -3.74
N GLN A 199 -4.01 -13.25 -3.31
CA GLN A 199 -5.29 -13.95 -3.11
C GLN A 199 -6.07 -14.10 -4.42
N ARG A 200 -6.59 -15.32 -4.64
CA ARG A 200 -7.38 -15.65 -5.84
C ARG A 200 -8.65 -14.79 -5.91
N GLY A 201 -8.84 -14.10 -7.04
CA GLY A 201 -10.01 -13.25 -7.28
C GLY A 201 -10.03 -11.93 -6.49
N ARG A 202 -8.96 -11.60 -5.76
CA ARG A 202 -8.87 -10.36 -4.96
C ARG A 202 -7.80 -9.39 -5.45
N TYR A 203 -7.05 -9.74 -6.51
CA TYR A 203 -5.98 -8.91 -7.07
C TYR A 203 -6.46 -7.50 -7.46
N VAL A 204 -7.71 -7.36 -7.93
CA VAL A 204 -8.30 -6.05 -8.28
C VAL A 204 -8.35 -5.11 -7.07
N LEU A 205 -8.64 -5.62 -5.86
CA LEU A 205 -8.63 -4.79 -4.64
C LEU A 205 -7.22 -4.31 -4.32
N GLY A 206 -6.22 -5.18 -4.48
CA GLY A 206 -4.82 -4.83 -4.28
C GLY A 206 -4.33 -3.76 -5.25
N ILE A 207 -4.72 -3.87 -6.53
CA ILE A 207 -4.32 -2.92 -7.57
C ILE A 207 -5.00 -1.56 -7.37
N ARG A 208 -6.28 -1.56 -7.00
CA ARG A 208 -7.00 -0.32 -6.64
C ARG A 208 -6.32 0.39 -5.47
N LEU A 209 -5.93 -0.35 -4.43
CA LEU A 209 -5.18 0.23 -3.31
C LEU A 209 -3.81 0.76 -3.73
N LEU A 210 -3.06 0.00 -4.54
CA LEU A 210 -1.77 0.47 -5.08
C LEU A 210 -1.93 1.71 -5.95
N ALA A 211 -2.97 1.80 -6.77
CA ALA A 211 -3.25 2.99 -7.57
C ALA A 211 -3.47 4.22 -6.68
N LEU A 212 -4.23 4.10 -5.60
CA LEU A 212 -4.43 5.19 -4.63
C LEU A 212 -3.10 5.58 -3.93
N LEU A 213 -2.26 4.61 -3.57
CA LEU A 213 -0.94 4.87 -2.96
C LEU A 213 0.02 5.52 -3.95
N VAL A 214 -0.02 5.13 -5.22
CA VAL A 214 0.76 5.74 -6.30
C VAL A 214 0.32 7.18 -6.52
N ASN A 215 -0.99 7.44 -6.57
CA ASN A 215 -1.54 8.78 -6.67
C ASN A 215 -1.13 9.68 -5.50
N LEU A 216 -1.03 9.15 -4.28
CA LEU A 216 -0.47 9.89 -3.14
C LEU A 216 0.97 10.37 -3.36
N THR A 217 1.78 9.67 -4.17
CA THR A 217 3.14 10.10 -4.51
C THR A 217 3.20 11.35 -5.39
N ALA A 218 2.09 11.78 -5.99
CA ALA A 218 1.97 13.08 -6.66
C ALA A 218 2.02 14.26 -5.69
N THR A 219 1.98 14.01 -4.38
CA THR A 219 2.07 15.04 -3.35
C THR A 219 3.41 15.01 -2.63
N VAL A 220 3.76 16.13 -2.00
CA VAL A 220 4.93 16.24 -1.12
C VAL A 220 4.76 15.53 0.23
N PHE A 221 3.53 15.12 0.58
CA PHE A 221 3.21 14.54 1.89
C PHE A 221 3.77 13.13 2.12
N VAL A 222 4.12 12.44 1.04
CA VAL A 222 4.54 11.04 1.07
C VAL A 222 5.87 10.90 0.35
N ASP A 223 6.81 10.16 0.95
CA ASP A 223 8.15 9.95 0.37
C ASP A 223 8.09 8.97 -0.82
N LEU A 224 8.24 9.50 -2.05
CA LEU A 224 8.21 8.70 -3.28
C LEU A 224 9.34 7.64 -3.31
N PRO A 225 10.63 8.00 -3.10
CA PRO A 225 11.69 7.00 -2.98
C PRO A 225 11.36 5.89 -1.99
N MET A 226 10.80 6.23 -0.82
CA MET A 226 10.52 5.21 0.19
C MET A 226 9.38 4.26 -0.21
N ILE A 227 8.27 4.77 -0.75
CA ILE A 227 7.21 3.93 -1.32
C ILE A 227 7.77 3.05 -2.44
N THR A 228 8.55 3.64 -3.35
CA THR A 228 9.10 2.92 -4.51
C THR A 228 10.00 1.77 -4.06
N ASN A 229 10.84 1.99 -3.05
CA ASN A 229 11.67 0.95 -2.43
C ASN A 229 10.83 -0.16 -1.77
N ALA A 230 9.80 0.22 -0.99
CA ALA A 230 8.94 -0.74 -0.31
C ALA A 230 8.10 -1.57 -1.28
N VAL A 231 7.69 -0.99 -2.41
CA VAL A 231 7.01 -1.67 -3.51
C VAL A 231 8.00 -2.56 -4.27
N CYS A 232 9.19 -2.07 -4.62
CA CYS A 232 10.24 -2.84 -5.29
C CYS A 232 10.53 -4.15 -4.54
N ALA A 233 10.76 -4.08 -3.22
CA ALA A 233 11.05 -5.23 -2.40
C ALA A 233 9.96 -6.32 -2.47
N ARG A 234 8.69 -5.93 -2.62
CA ARG A 234 7.54 -6.85 -2.72
C ARG A 234 7.30 -7.31 -4.16
N THR A 235 7.52 -6.44 -5.14
CA THR A 235 7.41 -6.73 -6.58
C THR A 235 8.37 -7.83 -7.00
N LEU A 236 9.60 -7.84 -6.48
CA LEU A 236 10.58 -8.90 -6.73
C LEU A 236 10.16 -10.28 -6.15
N GLY A 237 9.19 -10.31 -5.23
CA GLY A 237 8.60 -11.55 -4.71
C GLY A 237 7.36 -12.02 -5.45
N LEU A 238 6.92 -11.32 -6.51
CA LEU A 238 5.77 -11.71 -7.31
C LEU A 238 6.14 -12.74 -8.38
N THR A 239 5.15 -13.54 -8.78
CA THR A 239 5.24 -14.35 -10.00
C THR A 239 5.13 -13.46 -11.24
N GLU A 240 5.66 -13.91 -12.38
CA GLU A 240 5.56 -13.21 -13.67
C GLU A 240 4.12 -12.79 -13.98
N LYS A 241 3.16 -13.71 -13.87
CA LYS A 241 1.73 -13.41 -14.10
C LYS A 241 1.17 -12.35 -13.15
N GLN A 242 1.58 -12.34 -11.89
CA GLN A 242 1.15 -11.31 -10.94
C GLN A 242 1.75 -9.95 -11.28
N LEU A 243 2.99 -9.93 -11.75
CA LEU A 243 3.68 -8.73 -12.22
C LEU A 243 2.99 -8.16 -13.47
N GLU A 244 2.67 -9.00 -14.44
CA GLU A 244 1.89 -8.65 -15.63
C GLU A 244 0.53 -8.05 -15.25
N ILE A 245 -0.22 -8.71 -14.36
CA ILE A 245 -1.51 -8.23 -13.86
C ILE A 245 -1.35 -6.88 -13.15
N LEU A 246 -0.33 -6.72 -12.31
CA LEU A 246 -0.05 -5.48 -11.60
C LEU A 246 0.13 -4.31 -12.57
N PHE A 247 1.02 -4.45 -13.55
CA PHE A 247 1.34 -3.34 -14.45
C PHE A 247 0.24 -3.05 -15.48
N SER A 248 -0.48 -4.08 -15.95
CA SER A 248 -1.57 -3.92 -16.94
C SER A 248 -2.81 -3.23 -16.36
N LEU A 249 -3.11 -3.44 -15.08
CA LEU A 249 -4.29 -2.87 -14.42
C LEU A 249 -4.00 -1.59 -13.64
N LEU A 250 -2.74 -1.22 -13.44
CA LEU A 250 -2.39 0.09 -12.89
C LEU A 250 -2.78 1.20 -13.90
N PRO A 251 -3.39 2.31 -13.43
CA PRO A 251 -3.83 3.40 -14.30
C PRO A 251 -2.74 3.93 -15.22
N VAL A 252 -3.14 4.41 -16.41
CA VAL A 252 -2.25 5.06 -17.39
C VAL A 252 -2.29 6.58 -17.17
N SER A 253 -1.93 7.03 -15.98
CA SER A 253 -1.78 8.46 -15.65
C SER A 253 -0.32 8.86 -15.61
N GLN A 254 -0.03 10.17 -15.73
CA GLN A 254 1.35 10.69 -15.69
C GLN A 254 2.06 10.25 -14.41
N THR A 255 1.40 10.40 -13.25
CA THR A 255 1.90 9.95 -11.94
C THR A 255 2.18 8.43 -11.92
N ALA A 256 1.26 7.63 -12.46
CA ALA A 256 1.43 6.18 -12.48
C ALA A 256 2.55 5.75 -13.41
N ASN A 257 2.71 6.39 -14.58
CA ASN A 257 3.80 6.11 -15.50
C ASN A 257 5.15 6.51 -14.90
N HIS A 258 5.27 7.69 -14.27
CA HIS A 258 6.47 8.05 -13.49
C HIS A 258 6.79 7.00 -12.43
N PHE A 259 5.80 6.58 -11.66
CA PHE A 259 5.99 5.56 -10.64
C PHE A 259 6.44 4.22 -11.23
N LYS A 260 5.81 3.76 -12.32
CA LYS A 260 6.19 2.52 -13.03
C LYS A 260 7.63 2.60 -13.53
N VAL A 261 8.04 3.73 -14.11
CA VAL A 261 9.42 3.95 -14.56
C VAL A 261 10.39 3.89 -13.38
N SER A 262 10.14 4.65 -12.30
CA SER A 262 11.00 4.63 -11.11
C SER A 262 11.10 3.23 -10.49
N LEU A 263 9.98 2.51 -10.40
CA LEU A 263 9.92 1.14 -9.89
C LEU A 263 10.74 0.18 -10.76
N CYS A 264 10.56 0.21 -12.09
CA CYS A 264 11.31 -0.66 -13.00
C CYS A 264 12.80 -0.34 -12.98
N LYS A 265 13.20 0.93 -12.97
CA LYS A 265 14.61 1.34 -12.83
C LYS A 265 15.22 0.74 -11.56
N LEU A 266 14.51 0.87 -10.43
CA LEU A 266 14.98 0.37 -9.15
C LEU A 266 15.09 -1.17 -9.14
N CYS A 267 14.05 -1.88 -9.58
CA CYS A 267 14.07 -3.34 -9.67
C CYS A 267 15.22 -3.84 -10.58
N LEU A 268 15.39 -3.23 -11.75
CA LEU A 268 16.45 -3.61 -12.69
C LEU A 268 17.84 -3.32 -12.11
N ALA A 269 18.05 -2.16 -11.48
CA ALA A 269 19.31 -1.84 -10.82
C ALA A 269 19.65 -2.84 -9.69
N ASP A 270 18.66 -3.25 -8.89
CA ASP A 270 18.86 -4.24 -7.82
C ASP A 270 19.20 -5.63 -8.38
N THR A 271 18.60 -6.02 -9.52
CA THR A 271 18.96 -7.28 -10.20
C THR A 271 20.39 -7.25 -10.75
N LEU A 272 20.85 -6.11 -11.27
CA LEU A 272 22.21 -5.91 -11.79
C LEU A 272 23.26 -5.87 -10.67
N ALA A 273 22.94 -5.28 -9.53
CA ALA A 273 23.81 -5.26 -8.35
C ALA A 273 24.01 -6.65 -7.72
N GLY A 274 23.30 -7.67 -8.22
CA GLY A 274 23.62 -9.08 -8.03
C GLY A 274 23.62 -9.50 -6.57
N SER A 275 22.55 -9.23 -5.80
CA SER A 275 22.28 -9.81 -4.47
C SER A 275 23.49 -9.95 -3.50
N ARG A 276 24.54 -9.14 -3.65
CA ARG A 276 25.70 -9.10 -2.74
C ARG A 276 25.54 -8.03 -1.68
N ARG A 277 24.43 -7.28 -1.70
CA ARG A 277 23.94 -6.61 -0.50
C ARG A 277 23.40 -7.69 0.43
N ALA A 278 24.31 -8.37 1.12
CA ALA A 278 24.02 -8.97 2.41
C ALA A 278 23.23 -7.91 3.16
N ARG A 279 21.92 -8.17 3.35
CA ARG A 279 20.98 -7.27 4.02
C ARG A 279 21.76 -6.67 5.18
N PRO A 280 22.07 -5.35 5.19
CA PRO A 280 22.93 -4.79 6.21
C PRO A 280 22.34 -5.26 7.53
N LYS A 281 23.08 -6.09 8.27
CA LYS A 281 22.64 -6.59 9.57
C LYS A 281 22.08 -5.36 10.28
N PRO A 282 20.84 -5.39 10.79
CA PRO A 282 20.25 -4.22 11.41
C PRO A 282 21.24 -3.73 12.46
N GLN A 283 22.01 -2.69 12.11
CA GLN A 283 22.89 -2.05 13.05
C GLN A 283 21.91 -1.49 14.05
N ALA A 284 21.92 -2.08 15.25
CA ALA A 284 21.13 -1.62 16.38
C ALA A 284 21.28 -0.10 16.39
N ARG A 285 20.20 0.61 16.06
CA ARG A 285 20.20 2.05 15.93
C ARG A 285 20.70 2.59 17.27
N ILE A 286 21.97 2.98 17.33
CA ILE A 286 22.50 3.78 18.44
C ILE A 286 21.56 4.98 18.45
N GLY A 287 20.80 5.11 19.53
CA GLY A 287 19.74 6.11 19.65
C GLY A 287 20.27 7.51 19.26
N PRO A 288 19.40 8.38 18.73
CA PRO A 288 19.81 9.70 18.28
C PRO A 288 20.60 10.40 19.39
N ARG A 289 21.89 10.66 19.14
CA ARG A 289 22.69 11.49 20.03
C ARG A 289 21.99 12.85 20.11
N PRO A 290 21.74 13.39 21.31
CA PRO A 290 21.15 14.70 21.47
C PRO A 290 22.01 15.72 20.73
N THR A 291 21.45 16.33 19.69
CA THR A 291 22.06 17.47 19.02
C THR A 291 22.18 18.59 20.05
N PRO A 292 23.38 19.16 20.26
CA PRO A 292 23.57 20.23 21.23
C PRO A 292 22.66 21.39 20.84
N ARG A 293 21.76 21.76 21.76
CA ARG A 293 20.91 22.96 21.69
C ARG A 293 21.81 24.16 21.34
N GLN A 294 21.72 24.64 20.11
CA GLN A 294 22.23 25.97 19.75
C GLN A 294 21.37 26.99 20.50
N ARG A 295 21.89 27.42 21.65
CA ARG A 295 21.38 28.50 22.47
C ARG A 295 21.81 29.82 21.81
N GLY A 296 21.11 30.25 20.76
CA GLY A 296 21.11 31.65 20.32
C GLY A 296 20.01 32.37 21.11
N ALA A 297 20.31 33.18 22.13
CA ALA A 297 20.89 34.52 22.07
C ALA A 297 20.01 35.52 21.31
N ASN A 298 19.20 36.24 22.08
CA ASN A 298 18.70 37.61 21.89
C ASN A 298 18.32 38.06 20.47
N ALA A 299 17.01 38.14 20.21
CA ALA A 299 16.45 39.16 19.33
C ALA A 299 15.29 39.86 20.06
N LYS A 300 15.44 41.18 20.15
CA LYS A 300 14.63 42.13 20.89
C LYS A 300 13.19 42.18 20.38
N ALA A 301 12.30 42.46 21.32
CA ALA A 301 10.96 42.96 21.09
C ALA A 301 10.97 44.22 20.21
N GLY A 302 10.12 44.19 19.19
CA GLY A 302 9.68 45.34 18.41
C GLY A 302 8.25 45.04 17.99
N ALA A 303 7.31 45.55 18.77
CA ALA A 303 5.90 45.57 18.45
C ALA A 303 5.67 46.56 17.32
N ASP A 304 5.00 46.12 16.25
CA ASP A 304 4.10 46.99 15.51
C ASP A 304 2.99 46.13 14.89
N GLU A 305 1.78 46.36 15.39
CA GLU A 305 0.53 45.85 14.85
C GLU A 305 0.27 46.56 13.51
N SER A 306 0.28 45.80 12.42
CA SER A 306 -0.42 46.18 11.20
C SER A 306 -1.14 44.96 10.65
N ALA A 307 -2.43 44.91 10.98
CA ALA A 307 -3.42 44.02 10.41
C ALA A 307 -3.46 44.23 8.89
N THR A 308 -2.69 43.41 8.17
CA THR A 308 -2.77 43.32 6.72
C THR A 308 -3.67 42.13 6.41
N SER A 309 -4.84 42.42 5.87
CA SER A 309 -5.84 41.45 5.43
C SER A 309 -5.18 40.33 4.62
N GLY A 310 -5.16 39.13 5.19
CA GLY A 310 -4.65 37.93 4.53
C GLY A 310 -5.47 37.63 3.29
N THR A 311 -4.94 38.00 2.13
CA THR A 311 -5.31 37.38 0.87
C THR A 311 -5.03 35.88 1.02
N ASN A 312 -6.06 35.07 0.78
CA ASN A 312 -5.97 33.61 0.68
C ASN A 312 -4.99 33.25 -0.44
N ALA A 313 -3.69 33.27 -0.15
CA ALA A 313 -2.69 32.61 -0.97
C ALA A 313 -3.03 31.13 -0.91
N GLU A 314 -3.67 30.63 -1.97
CA GLU A 314 -3.83 29.19 -2.17
C GLU A 314 -2.44 28.55 -2.00
N PRO A 315 -2.30 27.48 -1.20
CA PRO A 315 -1.02 26.82 -1.00
C PRO A 315 -0.58 26.16 -2.32
N GLU A 316 0.12 26.93 -3.15
CA GLU A 316 0.54 26.63 -4.53
C GLU A 316 1.47 25.42 -4.67
N THR A 317 1.90 24.75 -3.59
CA THR A 317 3.01 23.76 -3.67
C THR A 317 2.71 22.38 -3.08
N MET A 318 1.46 21.90 -3.16
CA MET A 318 1.18 20.49 -2.82
C MET A 318 1.66 19.49 -3.89
N ARG A 319 1.77 19.90 -5.16
CA ARG A 319 2.17 19.02 -6.27
C ARG A 319 3.67 18.75 -6.23
N ARG A 320 4.04 17.48 -6.29
CA ARG A 320 5.43 17.06 -6.48
C ARG A 320 5.83 17.23 -7.95
N THR A 321 6.95 17.89 -8.19
CA THR A 321 7.65 17.83 -9.48
C THR A 321 8.33 16.47 -9.59
N PHE A 322 8.00 15.74 -10.64
CA PHE A 322 8.65 14.47 -10.93
C PHE A 322 9.88 14.70 -11.81
N PHE A 323 10.98 14.03 -11.48
CA PHE A 323 12.15 14.01 -12.36
C PHE A 323 11.97 12.87 -13.38
N THR A 324 11.82 13.23 -14.65
CA THR A 324 11.85 12.27 -15.76
C THR A 324 13.29 11.82 -15.97
N PRO A 325 13.59 10.51 -15.91
CA PRO A 325 14.94 10.04 -16.21
C PRO A 325 15.28 10.31 -17.68
N PRO A 326 16.55 10.61 -17.99
CA PRO A 326 16.97 10.84 -19.37
C PRO A 326 16.89 9.53 -20.18
N THR A 327 16.66 9.64 -21.48
CA THR A 327 16.58 8.50 -22.41
C THR A 327 17.82 7.61 -22.37
N ALA A 328 18.99 8.19 -22.19
CA ALA A 328 20.24 7.45 -22.05
C ALA A 328 20.19 6.41 -20.92
N ASP A 329 19.63 6.76 -19.75
CA ASP A 329 19.45 5.83 -18.63
C ASP A 329 18.53 4.67 -19.01
N ILE A 330 17.46 4.96 -19.76
CA ILE A 330 16.48 3.95 -20.18
C ILE A 330 17.15 2.96 -21.14
N LEU A 331 17.87 3.46 -22.14
CA LEU A 331 18.59 2.62 -23.10
C LEU A 331 19.70 1.80 -22.43
N GLU A 332 20.42 2.37 -21.45
CA GLU A 332 21.42 1.65 -20.67
C GLU A 332 20.79 0.48 -19.91
N LEU A 333 19.67 0.71 -19.21
CA LEU A 333 18.95 -0.34 -18.48
C LEU A 333 18.40 -1.44 -19.38
N LEU A 334 17.99 -1.11 -20.61
CA LEU A 334 17.55 -2.10 -21.59
C LEU A 334 18.70 -2.98 -22.07
N ARG A 335 19.85 -2.36 -22.36
CA ARG A 335 21.08 -3.03 -22.81
C ARG A 335 21.76 -3.83 -21.70
N GLY A 336 21.50 -3.50 -20.44
CA GLY A 336 22.03 -4.21 -19.28
C GLY A 336 21.76 -5.71 -19.35
N PRO A 337 22.71 -6.56 -18.95
CA PRO A 337 22.56 -8.01 -19.04
C PRO A 337 21.38 -8.50 -18.19
N SER A 338 20.51 -9.33 -18.76
CA SER A 338 19.52 -10.07 -17.97
C SER A 338 20.26 -11.03 -17.06
N SER A 339 20.05 -10.95 -15.74
CA SER A 339 20.78 -11.80 -14.80
C SER A 339 20.54 -13.28 -15.16
N SER A 340 21.63 -14.07 -15.29
CA SER A 340 21.59 -15.45 -15.80
C SER A 340 20.83 -16.45 -14.89
N ARG A 341 20.24 -16.02 -13.77
CA ARG A 341 19.42 -16.90 -12.96
C ARG A 341 18.07 -17.10 -13.67
N ALA A 342 17.83 -18.33 -14.13
CA ALA A 342 16.67 -18.69 -14.96
C ALA A 342 15.32 -18.22 -14.38
N SER A 343 15.10 -18.29 -13.06
CA SER A 343 13.84 -17.82 -12.45
C SER A 343 13.67 -16.30 -12.41
N SER A 344 14.72 -15.54 -12.75
CA SER A 344 14.74 -14.08 -12.77
C SER A 344 14.71 -13.51 -14.19
N ALA A 345 14.89 -14.34 -15.23
CA ALA A 345 14.98 -13.87 -16.61
C ALA A 345 13.62 -13.33 -17.08
N ASP A 346 12.54 -14.10 -16.93
CA ASP A 346 11.18 -13.71 -17.33
C ASP A 346 10.74 -12.42 -16.61
N ILE A 347 11.00 -12.32 -15.30
CA ILE A 347 10.72 -11.12 -14.51
C ILE A 347 11.52 -9.92 -15.02
N THR A 348 12.80 -10.12 -15.38
CA THR A 348 13.65 -9.05 -15.92
C THR A 348 13.14 -8.58 -17.28
N CYS A 349 12.78 -9.51 -18.17
CA CYS A 349 12.16 -9.22 -19.46
C CYS A 349 10.86 -8.43 -19.28
N GLN A 350 9.98 -8.87 -18.37
CA GLN A 350 8.74 -8.17 -18.06
C GLN A 350 9.01 -6.75 -17.52
N LEU A 351 9.97 -6.57 -16.61
CA LEU A 351 10.34 -5.25 -16.08
C LEU A 351 10.89 -4.34 -17.18
N LYS A 352 11.72 -4.86 -18.09
CA LYS A 352 12.22 -4.09 -19.25
C LYS A 352 11.07 -3.67 -20.17
N PHE A 353 10.15 -4.58 -20.49
CA PHE A 353 8.97 -4.28 -21.28
C PHE A 353 8.12 -3.16 -20.64
N GLN A 354 7.88 -3.27 -19.34
CA GLN A 354 7.10 -2.29 -18.58
C GLN A 354 7.84 -0.95 -18.45
N LEU A 355 9.17 -0.95 -18.34
CA LEU A 355 9.98 0.26 -18.36
C LEU A 355 9.78 1.04 -19.66
N VAL A 356 9.93 0.38 -20.82
CA VAL A 356 9.76 1.03 -22.13
C VAL A 356 8.32 1.51 -22.31
N SER A 357 7.35 0.66 -22.00
CA SER A 357 5.93 0.98 -22.18
C SER A 357 5.50 2.16 -21.30
N ALA A 358 5.90 2.18 -20.03
CA ALA A 358 5.60 3.28 -19.12
C ALA A 358 6.35 4.56 -19.48
N PHE A 359 7.60 4.47 -19.94
CA PHE A 359 8.37 5.64 -20.37
C PHE A 359 7.81 6.25 -21.66
N ALA A 360 7.44 5.43 -22.64
CA ALA A 360 6.76 5.88 -23.86
C ALA A 360 5.44 6.58 -23.52
N GLY A 361 4.59 5.93 -22.71
CA GLY A 361 3.33 6.52 -22.27
C GLY A 361 3.50 7.77 -21.41
N LEU A 362 4.62 7.92 -20.70
CA LEU A 362 4.96 9.16 -20.01
C LEU A 362 5.30 10.27 -21.00
N GLN A 363 6.18 10.00 -21.97
CA GLN A 363 6.58 10.97 -23.00
C GLN A 363 5.38 11.43 -23.84
N ASP A 364 4.42 10.55 -24.12
CA ASP A 364 3.16 10.90 -24.81
C ASP A 364 2.23 11.81 -23.99
N GLN A 365 2.38 11.82 -22.66
CA GLN A 365 1.57 12.62 -21.75
C GLN A 365 2.21 13.96 -21.36
N LEU A 366 3.49 14.15 -21.70
CA LEU A 366 4.22 15.40 -21.47
C LEU A 366 3.96 16.39 -22.62
N ASP A 367 3.92 17.67 -22.28
CA ASP A 367 3.89 18.75 -23.25
C ASP A 367 5.15 18.71 -24.13
N SER A 368 5.05 19.24 -25.36
CA SER A 368 6.12 19.08 -26.36
C SER A 368 7.47 19.68 -25.95
N ASP A 369 7.48 20.62 -25.02
CA ASP A 369 8.65 21.27 -24.43
C ASP A 369 9.24 20.49 -23.25
N GLU A 370 8.42 19.68 -22.57
CA GLU A 370 8.86 18.78 -21.48
C GLU A 370 9.30 17.40 -21.98
N GLN A 371 8.97 17.05 -23.24
CA GLN A 371 9.41 15.81 -23.86
C GLN A 371 10.94 15.74 -24.00
N ASP A 372 11.50 14.56 -23.74
CA ASP A 372 12.94 14.34 -23.91
C ASP A 372 13.27 14.26 -25.43
N PRO A 373 14.05 15.21 -25.98
CA PRO A 373 14.38 15.20 -27.40
C PRO A 373 15.19 13.95 -27.79
N ALA A 374 16.00 13.41 -26.89
CA ALA A 374 16.77 12.20 -27.13
C ALA A 374 15.86 10.96 -27.27
N TRP A 375 14.68 10.97 -26.64
CA TRP A 375 13.69 9.89 -26.81
C TRP A 375 13.17 9.84 -28.24
N ARG A 376 12.86 11.02 -28.80
CA ARG A 376 12.37 11.17 -30.17
C ARG A 376 13.44 10.75 -31.18
N GLU A 377 14.66 11.23 -31.00
CA GLU A 377 15.80 10.87 -31.85
C GLU A 377 16.11 9.37 -31.79
N ALA A 378 16.12 8.76 -30.59
CA ALA A 378 16.37 7.31 -30.43
C ALA A 378 15.29 6.46 -31.11
N ARG A 379 14.05 6.95 -31.17
CA ARG A 379 12.95 6.32 -31.88
C ARG A 379 13.11 6.44 -33.40
N GLU A 380 13.31 7.66 -33.91
CA GLU A 380 13.45 7.95 -35.35
C GLU A 380 14.68 7.29 -35.98
N SER A 381 15.80 7.24 -35.25
CA SER A 381 17.05 6.59 -35.70
C SER A 381 17.00 5.05 -35.67
N GLY A 382 15.93 4.47 -35.10
CA GLY A 382 15.82 3.03 -34.86
C GLY A 382 16.76 2.51 -33.76
N GLU A 383 17.43 3.38 -33.00
CA GLU A 383 18.27 2.98 -31.86
C GLU A 383 17.45 2.26 -30.78
N LEU A 384 16.25 2.78 -30.49
CA LEU A 384 15.32 2.17 -29.53
C LEU A 384 14.91 0.75 -29.98
N ALA A 385 14.54 0.58 -31.25
CA ALA A 385 14.19 -0.72 -31.81
C ALA A 385 15.34 -1.73 -31.68
N LYS A 386 16.57 -1.30 -32.00
CA LYS A 386 17.78 -2.13 -31.80
C LYS A 386 18.02 -2.49 -30.34
N ALA A 387 17.81 -1.55 -29.41
CA ALA A 387 17.96 -1.80 -27.98
C ALA A 387 16.91 -2.79 -27.47
N VAL A 388 15.66 -2.69 -27.94
CA VAL A 388 14.59 -3.66 -27.66
C VAL A 388 14.96 -5.03 -28.22
N ASP A 389 15.36 -5.13 -29.48
CA ASP A 389 15.74 -6.41 -30.09
C ASP A 389 16.90 -7.07 -29.35
N ALA A 390 17.91 -6.32 -28.93
CA ALA A 390 19.01 -6.82 -28.13
C ALA A 390 18.56 -7.29 -26.73
N ALA A 391 17.68 -6.52 -26.07
CA ALA A 391 17.18 -6.83 -24.74
C ALA A 391 16.38 -8.14 -24.69
N PHE A 392 15.69 -8.49 -25.78
CA PHE A 392 14.84 -9.66 -25.89
C PHE A 392 15.37 -10.71 -26.89
N ALA A 393 16.61 -10.61 -27.35
CA ALA A 393 17.20 -11.57 -28.30
C ALA A 393 17.23 -13.01 -27.78
N TYR A 394 17.27 -13.17 -26.45
CA TYR A 394 17.29 -14.46 -25.77
C TYR A 394 15.89 -14.92 -25.32
N ALA A 395 14.84 -14.21 -25.71
CA ALA A 395 13.46 -14.60 -25.45
C ALA A 395 13.18 -15.94 -26.14
N GLN A 396 13.11 -17.01 -25.35
CA GLN A 396 12.82 -18.36 -25.84
C GLN A 396 11.38 -18.76 -25.54
N SER A 397 10.74 -18.11 -24.56
CA SER A 397 9.38 -18.46 -24.20
C SER A 397 8.36 -17.81 -25.17
N PRO A 398 7.25 -18.49 -25.46
CA PRO A 398 6.16 -17.89 -26.25
C PRO A 398 5.60 -16.59 -25.63
N GLY A 399 5.64 -16.48 -24.30
CA GLY A 399 5.22 -15.27 -23.58
C GLY A 399 6.12 -14.08 -23.90
N GLU A 400 7.44 -14.25 -23.83
CA GLU A 400 8.40 -13.20 -24.14
C GLU A 400 8.31 -12.75 -25.61
N LEU A 401 8.15 -13.68 -26.55
CA LEU A 401 7.98 -13.33 -27.97
C LEU A 401 6.72 -12.47 -28.20
N THR A 402 5.64 -12.78 -27.49
CA THR A 402 4.39 -12.00 -27.55
C THR A 402 4.59 -10.59 -26.99
N LEU A 403 5.34 -10.45 -25.90
CA LEU A 403 5.69 -9.14 -25.33
C LEU A 403 6.49 -8.28 -26.31
N VAL A 404 7.47 -8.87 -27.00
CA VAL A 404 8.27 -8.15 -28.01
C VAL A 404 7.39 -7.67 -29.16
N GLN A 405 6.51 -8.53 -29.68
CA GLN A 405 5.60 -8.17 -30.76
C GLN A 405 4.64 -7.06 -30.34
N ASN A 406 4.06 -7.15 -29.14
CA ASN A 406 3.19 -6.12 -28.59
C ASN A 406 3.94 -4.79 -28.40
N LEU A 407 5.19 -4.83 -27.95
CA LEU A 407 6.00 -3.63 -27.77
C LEU A 407 6.27 -2.95 -29.12
N LYS A 408 6.71 -3.72 -30.13
CA LYS A 408 6.95 -3.21 -31.48
C LYS A 408 5.68 -2.60 -32.07
N TYR A 409 4.56 -3.31 -31.99
CA TYR A 409 3.27 -2.81 -32.44
C TYR A 409 2.88 -1.51 -31.73
N THR A 410 3.08 -1.42 -30.41
CA THR A 410 2.75 -0.22 -29.64
C THR A 410 3.62 0.98 -30.07
N LEU A 411 4.92 0.75 -30.30
CA LEU A 411 5.85 1.77 -30.76
C LEU A 411 5.56 2.22 -32.20
N GLU A 412 5.21 1.29 -33.10
CA GLU A 412 4.88 1.56 -34.51
C GLU A 412 3.52 2.26 -34.66
N VAL A 413 2.49 1.81 -33.94
CA VAL A 413 1.16 2.43 -34.00
C VAL A 413 1.22 3.89 -33.55
N ALA A 414 2.02 4.19 -32.52
CA ALA A 414 2.22 5.56 -32.09
C ALA A 414 2.93 6.43 -33.15
N GLU A 415 3.53 5.87 -34.20
CA GLU A 415 4.12 6.65 -35.32
C GLU A 415 3.06 6.98 -36.36
N ILE A 416 2.13 6.05 -36.61
CA ILE A 416 1.11 6.21 -37.65
C ILE A 416 0.08 7.30 -37.29
N TYR A 417 -0.17 7.52 -35.99
CA TYR A 417 -1.16 8.48 -35.51
C TYR A 417 -0.61 9.87 -35.17
N ARG A 418 0.68 10.14 -35.39
CA ARG A 418 1.28 11.47 -35.30
C ARG A 418 1.53 12.01 -36.70
#